data_AF-A0A3A8JDU5-F1
#
_entry.id   AF-A0A3A8JDU5-F1
#
_cell.length_a   1.000
_cell.length_b   1.000
_cell.length_c   1.000
_cell.angle_alpha   90.00
_cell.angle_beta   90.00
_cell.angle_gamma   90.00
#
_symmetry.space_group_name_H-M   'P 1'
#
loop_
_entity.id
_entity.type
_entity.pdbx_description
1 polymer ?
#
loop_
_entity_poly.entity_id
_entity_poly.type
_entity_poly.pdbx_seq_one_letter_code
_entity_poly.pdbx_strand_id
1 'polypeptide(L)'
;MASLSELFWRIPEASGPARSEAEYRFIETLTFSATKDIIAFLDEVYARDFTALPVWMRNLAFRLACLQDPDNAALLRKAAADLDCFGPDWDDQVAELRQRAQRLESGDSGS
;
A
#
# COMPACT_ATOMS: atom_id res chain seq x y z
N MET A 1 -0.45 18.87 7.96
CA MET A 1 -0.02 18.36 6.64
C MET A 1 -1.26 17.88 5.91
N ALA A 2 -1.28 17.99 4.58
CA ALA A 2 -2.37 17.42 3.78
C ALA A 2 -2.41 15.89 3.95
N SER A 3 -3.61 15.30 3.87
CA SER A 3 -3.75 13.85 3.98
C SER A 3 -3.27 13.13 2.71
N LEU A 4 -2.99 11.82 2.79
CA LEU A 4 -2.63 11.01 1.62
C LEU A 4 -3.71 11.06 0.55
N SER A 5 -4.98 10.98 0.95
CA SER A 5 -6.12 11.05 0.03
C SER A 5 -6.22 12.40 -0.67
N GLU A 6 -6.03 13.51 0.06
CA GLU A 6 -6.03 14.85 -0.52
C GLU A 6 -4.91 15.04 -1.54
N LEU A 7 -3.71 14.53 -1.26
CA LEU A 7 -2.59 14.63 -2.17
C LEU A 7 -2.79 13.75 -3.41
N PHE A 8 -3.24 12.52 -3.22
CA PHE A 8 -3.48 11.56 -4.30
C PHE A 8 -4.48 12.12 -5.32
N TRP A 9 -5.62 12.64 -4.86
CA TRP A 9 -6.67 13.14 -5.77
C TRP A 9 -6.27 14.38 -6.56
N ARG A 10 -5.21 15.09 -6.16
CA ARG A 10 -4.69 16.24 -6.89
C ARG A 10 -3.72 15.88 -8.01
N ILE A 11 -3.14 14.67 -8.00
CA ILE A 11 -2.15 14.25 -9.00
C ILE A 11 -2.75 14.19 -10.42
N PRO A 12 -3.95 13.60 -10.64
CA PRO A 12 -4.55 13.55 -11.97
C PRO A 12 -4.91 14.93 -12.55
N GLU A 13 -5.20 15.91 -11.70
CA GLU A 13 -5.55 17.28 -12.10
C GLU A 13 -4.32 18.10 -12.54
N ALA A 14 -3.13 17.69 -12.11
CA ALA A 14 -1.89 18.40 -12.38
C ALA A 14 -1.27 17.99 -13.74
N SER A 15 -0.61 18.94 -14.38
CA SER A 15 0.06 18.75 -15.67
C SER A 15 1.50 19.28 -15.63
N GLY A 16 2.39 18.65 -16.40
CA GLY A 16 3.79 19.08 -16.51
C GLY A 16 4.49 19.13 -15.14
N PRO A 17 5.28 20.18 -14.83
CA PRO A 17 6.02 20.29 -13.58
C PRO A 17 5.16 20.19 -12.30
N ALA A 18 3.91 20.66 -12.36
CA ALA A 18 2.99 20.60 -11.22
C ALA A 18 2.63 19.16 -10.84
N ARG A 19 2.59 18.24 -11.82
CA ARG A 19 2.32 16.82 -11.57
C ARG A 19 3.48 16.17 -10.83
N SER A 20 4.71 16.44 -11.27
CA SER A 20 5.91 15.92 -10.60
C SER A 20 6.02 16.41 -9.15
N GLU A 21 5.69 17.68 -8.89
CA GLU A 21 5.63 18.20 -7.50
C GLU A 21 4.54 17.48 -6.69
N ALA A 22 3.34 17.27 -7.27
CA ALA A 22 2.27 16.56 -6.57
C ALA A 22 2.65 15.10 -6.23
N GLU A 23 3.29 14.39 -7.17
CA GLU A 23 3.82 13.04 -6.96
C GLU A 23 4.94 13.02 -5.90
N TYR A 24 5.86 13.99 -5.94
CA TYR A 24 6.90 14.15 -4.92
C TYR A 24 6.30 14.36 -3.53
N ARG A 25 5.32 15.25 -3.39
CA ARG A 25 4.63 15.52 -2.11
C ARG A 25 3.88 14.30 -1.59
N PHE A 26 3.25 13.55 -2.48
CA PHE A 26 2.61 12.29 -2.12
C PHE A 26 3.64 11.28 -1.59
N ILE A 27 4.75 11.09 -2.28
CA ILE A 27 5.83 10.17 -1.86
C ILE A 27 6.42 10.60 -0.51
N GLU A 28 6.72 11.90 -0.35
CA GLU A 28 7.23 12.47 0.91
C GLU A 28 6.26 12.19 2.06
N THR A 29 4.98 12.48 1.86
CA THR A 29 3.95 12.27 2.89
C THR A 29 3.76 10.79 3.20
N LEU A 30 3.73 9.93 2.17
CA LEU A 30 3.60 8.47 2.32
C LEU A 30 4.76 7.87 3.12
N THR A 31 5.98 8.34 2.85
CA THR A 31 7.21 7.84 3.51
C THR A 31 7.18 8.07 5.02
N PHE A 32 6.60 9.19 5.47
CA PHE A 32 6.52 9.55 6.89
C PHE A 32 5.16 9.23 7.53
N SER A 33 4.24 8.60 6.79
CA SER A 33 2.94 8.19 7.33
C SER A 33 3.05 6.93 8.18
N ALA A 34 2.24 6.85 9.24
CA ALA A 34 2.16 5.65 10.07
C ALA A 34 1.36 4.54 9.34
N THR A 35 1.63 3.27 9.66
CA THR A 35 0.93 2.10 9.09
C THR A 35 -0.59 2.28 9.03
N LYS A 36 -1.21 2.72 10.14
CA LYS A 36 -2.66 2.91 10.23
C LYS A 36 -3.21 3.93 9.22
N ASP A 37 -2.44 4.99 8.95
CA ASP A 37 -2.85 6.07 8.04
C ASP A 37 -2.70 5.61 6.58
N ILE A 38 -1.65 4.81 6.32
CA ILE A 38 -1.45 4.16 5.01
C ILE A 38 -2.58 3.16 4.71
N ILE A 39 -2.95 2.32 5.69
CA ILE A 39 -4.05 1.35 5.53
C ILE A 39 -5.37 2.07 5.30
N ALA A 40 -5.68 3.10 6.11
CA ALA A 40 -6.89 3.88 5.95
C ALA A 40 -6.99 4.54 4.57
N PHE A 41 -5.88 5.09 4.06
CA PHE A 41 -5.79 5.62 2.71
C PHE A 41 -6.06 4.55 1.64
N LEU A 42 -5.42 3.38 1.74
CA LEU A 42 -5.62 2.28 0.79
C LEU A 42 -7.08 1.79 0.79
N ASP A 43 -7.70 1.66 1.97
CA ASP A 43 -9.12 1.31 2.11
C ASP A 43 -10.04 2.35 1.49
N GLU A 44 -9.78 3.64 1.70
CA GLU A 44 -10.55 4.71 1.07
C GLU A 44 -10.46 4.63 -0.45
N VAL A 45 -9.26 4.50 -1.01
CA VAL A 45 -9.12 4.47 -2.47
C VAL A 45 -9.77 3.24 -3.08
N TYR A 46 -9.61 2.06 -2.47
CA TYR A 46 -10.29 0.85 -2.95
C TYR A 46 -11.80 0.95 -2.91
N ALA A 47 -12.37 1.59 -1.89
CA ALA A 47 -13.81 1.80 -1.79
C ALA A 47 -14.35 2.75 -2.88
N ARG A 48 -13.51 3.67 -3.37
CA ARG A 48 -13.90 4.68 -4.38
C ARG A 48 -13.65 4.20 -5.80
N ASP A 49 -12.43 3.76 -6.10
CA ASP A 49 -12.01 3.23 -7.39
C ASP A 49 -10.70 2.45 -7.23
N PHE A 50 -10.81 1.12 -7.20
CA PHE A 50 -9.66 0.22 -7.11
C PHE A 50 -8.59 0.48 -8.19
N THR A 51 -9.01 0.89 -9.39
CA THR A 51 -8.12 1.11 -10.54
C THR A 51 -7.50 2.50 -10.58
N ALA A 52 -7.98 3.45 -9.76
CA ALA A 52 -7.50 4.83 -9.76
C ALA A 52 -6.02 4.95 -9.34
N LEU A 53 -5.55 4.09 -8.44
CA LEU A 53 -4.14 4.10 -8.03
C LEU A 53 -3.25 3.52 -9.14
N PRO A 54 -2.12 4.14 -9.46
CA PRO A 54 -1.07 3.48 -10.22
C PRO A 54 -0.48 2.29 -9.43
N VAL A 55 -0.11 1.22 -10.12
CA VAL A 55 0.48 0.00 -9.51
C VAL A 55 1.66 0.33 -8.61
N TRP A 56 2.55 1.22 -9.05
CA TRP A 56 3.73 1.60 -8.27
C TRP A 56 3.38 2.27 -6.92
N MET A 57 2.30 3.06 -6.85
CA MET A 57 1.89 3.75 -5.61
C MET A 57 1.36 2.75 -4.59
N ARG A 58 0.52 1.79 -5.01
CA ARG A 58 0.02 0.71 -4.15
C ARG A 58 1.17 -0.14 -3.62
N ASN A 59 2.07 -0.52 -4.53
CA ASN A 59 3.25 -1.31 -4.20
C ASN A 59 4.15 -0.63 -3.17
N LEU A 60 4.35 0.69 -3.28
CA LEU A 60 5.12 1.47 -2.32
C LEU A 60 4.39 1.56 -0.97
N ALA A 61 3.08 1.88 -0.98
CA ALA A 61 2.27 2.02 0.22
C ALA A 61 2.23 0.71 1.04
N PHE A 62 1.91 -0.42 0.41
CA PHE A 62 1.91 -1.71 1.11
C PHE A 62 3.28 -2.10 1.63
N ARG A 63 4.36 -1.87 0.87
CA ARG A 63 5.72 -2.20 1.33
C ARG A 63 6.11 -1.38 2.55
N LEU A 64 5.78 -0.09 2.59
CA LEU A 64 6.03 0.75 3.76
C LEU A 64 5.19 0.31 4.96
N ALA A 65 3.90 0.00 4.76
CA ALA A 65 3.02 -0.49 5.82
C ALA A 65 3.54 -1.83 6.40
N CYS A 66 3.88 -2.79 5.55
CA CYS A 66 4.42 -4.10 5.96
C CYS A 66 5.79 -4.00 6.62
N LEU A 67 6.60 -2.99 6.28
CA LEU A 67 7.89 -2.75 6.93
C LEU A 67 7.70 -2.20 8.34
N GLN A 68 6.71 -1.34 8.55
CA GLN A 68 6.39 -0.74 9.85
C GLN A 68 5.64 -1.71 10.78
N ASP A 69 4.84 -2.63 10.23
CA ASP A 69 4.05 -3.60 10.99
C ASP A 69 4.22 -5.03 10.42
N PRO A 70 5.41 -5.65 10.62
CA PRO A 70 5.78 -6.90 9.94
C PRO A 70 5.07 -8.15 10.45
N ASP A 71 4.43 -8.07 11.63
CA ASP A 71 3.77 -9.19 12.32
C ASP A 71 2.23 -9.14 12.16
N ASN A 72 1.73 -8.21 11.35
CA ASN A 72 0.30 -8.10 11.04
C ASN A 72 -0.08 -9.01 9.87
N ALA A 73 -0.55 -10.22 10.19
CA ALA A 73 -0.93 -11.22 9.19
C ALA A 73 -2.01 -10.72 8.21
N ALA A 74 -2.99 -9.94 8.68
CA ALA A 74 -4.04 -9.39 7.84
C ALA A 74 -3.49 -8.40 6.80
N LEU A 75 -2.56 -7.53 7.21
CA LEU A 75 -1.87 -6.61 6.32
C LEU A 75 -1.05 -7.35 5.25
N LEU A 76 -0.30 -8.38 5.65
CA LEU A 76 0.49 -9.19 4.72
C LEU A 76 -0.40 -9.90 3.68
N ARG A 77 -1.55 -10.46 4.10
CA ARG A 77 -2.52 -11.08 3.17
C ARG A 77 -3.08 -10.07 2.18
N LYS A 78 -3.43 -8.87 2.66
CA LYS A 78 -3.96 -7.80 1.81
C LYS A 78 -2.93 -7.33 0.78
N ALA A 79 -1.68 -7.15 1.20
CA ALA A 79 -0.57 -6.79 0.32
C ALA A 79 -0.33 -7.87 -0.76
N ALA A 80 -0.37 -9.15 -0.37
CA ALA A 80 -0.22 -10.26 -1.32
C ALA A 80 -1.36 -10.30 -2.34
N ALA A 81 -2.60 -10.10 -1.91
CA ALA A 81 -3.77 -10.10 -2.79
C ALA A 81 -3.77 -8.94 -3.80
N ASP A 82 -3.35 -7.74 -3.38
CA ASP A 82 -3.18 -6.61 -4.29
C ASP A 82 -2.11 -6.91 -5.35
N LEU A 83 -0.96 -7.43 -4.93
CA LEU A 83 0.17 -7.71 -5.83
C LEU A 83 -0.16 -8.78 -6.89
N ASP A 84 -0.92 -9.81 -6.49
CA ASP A 84 -1.39 -10.91 -7.35
C ASP A 84 -2.27 -10.42 -8.52
N CYS A 85 -2.92 -9.25 -8.38
CA CYS A 85 -3.81 -8.69 -9.40
C CYS A 85 -3.08 -8.09 -10.62
N PHE A 86 -1.76 -7.92 -10.57
CA PHE A 86 -1.00 -7.16 -11.59
C PHE A 86 -0.02 -8.00 -12.43
N GLY A 87 -0.11 -9.33 -12.34
CA GLY A 87 0.62 -10.28 -13.21
C GLY A 87 1.81 -10.97 -12.53
N PRO A 88 2.45 -11.93 -13.23
CA PRO A 88 3.35 -12.92 -12.63
C PRO A 88 4.73 -12.37 -12.22
N ASP A 89 5.02 -11.11 -12.52
CA ASP A 89 6.34 -10.49 -12.24
C ASP A 89 6.71 -10.50 -10.75
N TRP A 90 5.72 -10.72 -9.87
CA TRP A 90 5.86 -10.61 -8.42
C TRP A 90 5.43 -11.86 -7.65
N ASP A 91 5.30 -13.01 -8.32
CA ASP A 91 4.79 -14.26 -7.71
C ASP A 91 5.61 -14.69 -6.49
N ASP A 92 6.93 -14.53 -6.54
CA ASP A 92 7.82 -14.85 -5.42
C ASP A 92 7.51 -13.99 -4.19
N GLN A 93 7.26 -12.68 -4.39
CA GLN A 93 6.91 -11.77 -3.30
C GLN A 93 5.50 -12.06 -2.76
N VAL A 94 4.55 -12.40 -3.64
CA VAL A 94 3.20 -12.85 -3.23
C VAL A 94 3.30 -14.10 -2.36
N ALA A 95 4.09 -15.09 -2.78
CA ALA A 95 4.29 -16.33 -2.05
C ALA A 95 4.93 -16.09 -0.67
N GLU A 96 5.97 -15.23 -0.61
CA GLU A 96 6.64 -14.87 0.65
C GLU A 96 5.67 -14.21 1.64
N LEU A 97 4.88 -13.22 1.18
CA LEU A 97 3.90 -12.52 2.01
C LEU A 97 2.84 -13.48 2.55
N ARG A 98 2.31 -14.37 1.71
CA ARG A 98 1.34 -15.41 2.10
C ARG A 98 1.93 -16.37 3.14
N GLN A 99 3.15 -16.84 2.93
CA GLN A 99 3.82 -17.76 3.85
C GLN A 99 4.10 -17.10 5.21
N ARG A 100 4.50 -15.82 5.22
CA ARG A 100 4.70 -15.06 6.46
C ARG A 100 3.40 -14.89 7.22
N ALA A 101 2.32 -14.48 6.55
CA ALA A 101 1.00 -14.36 7.18
C ALA A 101 0.54 -15.69 7.79
N GLN A 102 0.67 -16.79 7.05
CA GLN A 102 0.29 -18.11 7.54
C GLN A 102 1.09 -18.54 8.78
N ARG A 103 2.40 -18.25 8.82
CA ARG A 103 3.24 -18.56 9.99
C ARG A 103 2.81 -17.78 11.22
N LEU A 104 2.47 -16.49 11.07
CA LEU A 104 1.97 -15.66 12.16
C LEU A 104 0.64 -16.22 12.71
N GLU A 105 -0.31 -16.54 11.84
CA GLU A 105 -1.60 -17.10 12.24
C GLU A 105 -1.46 -18.48 12.92
N SER A 106 -0.52 -19.31 12.43
CA SER A 106 -0.26 -20.64 12.99
C SER A 106 0.51 -20.58 14.32
N GLY A 107 1.32 -19.54 14.54
CA GLY A 107 2.05 -19.29 15.78
C GLY A 107 1.20 -18.60 16.87
N ASP A 108 0.20 -17.82 16.46
CA ASP A 108 -0.73 -17.12 17.36
C ASP A 108 -1.84 -18.05 17.90
N SER A 109 -1.98 -19.25 17.32
CA SER A 109 -2.88 -20.32 17.77
C SER A 109 -2.47 -20.97 19.12
N GLY A 110 -1.49 -20.42 19.83
CA GLY A 110 -0.85 -21.01 21.01
C GLY A 110 -0.64 -20.07 22.20
N SER A 111 -1.42 -18.99 22.33
CA SER A 111 -1.45 -18.15 23.55
C SER A 111 -2.78 -18.26 24.30
#